data_AF-A0AAE0F9X7-F1
#
_entry.id   AF-A0AAE0F9X7-F1
#
_cell.length_a   1.000
_cell.length_b   1.000
_cell.length_c   1.000
_cell.angle_alpha   90.00
_cell.angle_beta   90.00
_cell.angle_gamma   90.00
#
_symmetry.space_group_name_H-M   'P 1'
#
loop_
_entity.id
_entity.type
_entity.pdbx_description
1 polymer ?
#
loop_
_entity_poly.entity_id
_entity_poly.type
_entity_poly.pdbx_seq_one_letter_code
_entity_poly.pdbx_strand_id
1 'polypeptide(L)'
;MLPGWCVCATWQDMNAILQKMGCKKTKKQERYALRGELKELRKELRKREDQAVKEVMGHARVVLATNTGAADYALKHMEAAFDLVVIDEAAQALEVSCWIPMLRGRRVVLAGDHKQLAPTITSAEAAKRGLGLTLFDRVVGMYGASCTRMLNVQVHLPHAPVAPPWYPSPAPFPRLWEPISGRFPGTSLKKKAEKKKKKLINHP
;
A
#
# COMPACT_ATOMS: atom_id res chain seq x y z
N MET A 1 -7.13 -9.85 34.05
CA MET A 1 -6.30 -10.85 33.36
C MET A 1 -6.11 -10.37 31.93
N LEU A 2 -4.87 -10.17 31.46
CA LEU A 2 -4.63 -9.62 30.13
C LEU A 2 -5.16 -10.59 29.05
N PRO A 3 -5.97 -10.13 28.08
CA PRO A 3 -6.57 -10.96 27.04
C PRO A 3 -5.57 -11.83 26.28
N GLY A 4 -4.34 -11.31 26.09
CA GLY A 4 -3.27 -11.98 25.33
C GLY A 4 -2.77 -13.29 25.95
N TRP A 5 -2.83 -13.47 27.27
CA TRP A 5 -2.38 -14.71 27.91
C TRP A 5 -3.29 -15.89 27.59
N CYS A 6 -4.60 -15.64 27.48
CA CYS A 6 -5.58 -16.67 27.14
C CYS A 6 -5.49 -17.12 25.67
N VAL A 7 -5.12 -16.23 24.75
CA VAL A 7 -4.92 -16.56 23.32
C VAL A 7 -3.66 -17.42 23.15
N CYS A 8 -2.57 -17.03 23.80
CA CYS A 8 -1.30 -17.77 23.75
C CYS A 8 -1.43 -19.20 24.29
N ALA A 9 -2.13 -19.39 25.41
CA ALA A 9 -2.37 -20.72 25.99
C ALA A 9 -3.12 -21.65 25.02
N THR A 10 -4.22 -21.18 24.42
CA THR A 10 -4.98 -21.97 23.42
C THR A 10 -4.16 -22.29 22.17
N TRP A 11 -3.23 -21.40 21.80
CA TRP A 11 -2.34 -21.64 20.67
C TRP A 11 -1.28 -22.72 20.99
N GLN A 12 -0.75 -22.73 22.21
CA GLN A 12 0.14 -23.80 22.69
C GLN A 12 -0.55 -25.17 22.66
N ASP A 13 -1.80 -25.25 23.10
CA ASP A 13 -2.60 -26.49 23.05
C ASP A 13 -2.83 -26.98 21.61
N MET A 14 -3.13 -26.06 20.69
CA MET A 14 -3.25 -26.38 19.26
C MET A 14 -1.96 -26.95 18.68
N ASN A 15 -0.81 -26.36 19.02
CA ASN A 15 0.49 -26.84 18.54
C ASN A 15 0.84 -28.21 19.10
N ALA A 16 0.51 -28.49 20.36
CA ALA A 16 0.68 -29.80 20.96
C ALA A 16 -0.13 -30.88 20.19
N ILE A 17 -1.36 -30.56 19.78
CA ILE A 17 -2.20 -31.47 18.96
C ILE A 17 -1.64 -31.64 17.55
N LEU A 18 -1.15 -30.57 16.92
CA LEU A 18 -0.52 -30.63 15.59
C LEU A 18 0.73 -31.53 15.61
N GLN A 19 1.56 -31.43 16.65
CA GLN A 19 2.72 -32.32 16.86
C GLN A 19 2.29 -33.78 17.03
N LYS A 20 1.25 -34.05 17.83
CA LYS A 20 0.69 -35.40 18.01
C LYS A 20 0.15 -36.00 16.70
N MET A 21 -0.46 -35.19 15.84
CA MET A 21 -0.96 -35.65 14.53
C MET A 21 0.15 -35.97 13.51
N GLY A 22 1.31 -35.29 13.62
CA GLY A 22 2.49 -35.51 12.78
C GLY A 22 3.21 -36.84 13.03
N CYS A 23 2.92 -37.51 14.16
CA CYS A 23 3.51 -38.80 14.47
C CYS A 23 2.95 -39.92 13.57
N LYS A 24 3.81 -40.77 13.00
CA LYS A 24 3.43 -41.78 12.00
C LYS A 24 2.63 -42.97 12.57
N LYS A 25 2.53 -43.11 13.90
CA LYS A 25 1.93 -44.26 14.59
C LYS A 25 0.46 -44.07 15.02
N THR A 26 -0.13 -42.90 14.79
CA THR A 26 -1.47 -42.58 15.30
C THR A 26 -2.56 -43.37 14.59
N LYS A 27 -3.43 -44.07 15.35
CA LYS A 27 -4.51 -44.88 14.77
C LYS A 27 -5.54 -43.99 14.06
N LYS A 28 -6.26 -44.55 13.08
CA LYS A 28 -7.28 -43.81 12.29
C LYS A 28 -8.32 -43.13 13.18
N GLN A 29 -8.84 -43.83 14.20
CA GLN A 29 -9.81 -43.28 15.16
C GLN A 29 -9.23 -42.14 16.01
N GLU A 30 -8.00 -42.28 16.52
CA GLU A 30 -7.30 -41.21 17.28
C GLU A 30 -7.09 -39.97 16.42
N ARG A 31 -6.78 -40.12 15.12
CA ARG A 31 -6.70 -38.98 14.20
C ARG A 31 -8.03 -38.27 14.00
N TYR A 32 -9.16 -38.97 14.03
CA TYR A 32 -10.48 -38.34 13.98
C TYR A 32 -10.78 -37.55 15.26
N ALA A 33 -10.45 -38.11 16.44
CA ALA A 33 -10.60 -37.42 17.71
C ALA A 33 -9.76 -36.13 17.77
N LEU A 34 -8.46 -36.21 17.43
CA LEU A 34 -7.54 -35.06 17.39
C LEU A 34 -8.00 -33.97 16.40
N ARG A 35 -8.62 -34.35 15.27
CA ARG A 35 -9.21 -33.37 14.34
C ARG A 35 -10.43 -32.66 14.94
N GLY A 36 -11.23 -33.36 15.73
CA GLY A 36 -12.36 -32.79 16.48
C GLY A 36 -11.89 -31.78 17.52
N GLU A 37 -10.93 -32.17 18.35
CA GLU A 37 -10.30 -31.29 19.35
C GLU A 37 -9.68 -30.04 18.70
N LEU A 38 -8.92 -30.21 17.61
CA LEU A 38 -8.34 -29.09 16.88
C LEU A 38 -9.41 -28.15 16.30
N LYS A 39 -10.55 -28.67 15.88
CA LYS A 39 -11.66 -27.85 15.38
C LYS A 39 -12.26 -27.00 16.49
N GLU A 40 -12.45 -27.57 17.67
CA GLU A 40 -12.97 -26.82 18.82
C GLU A 40 -11.98 -25.78 19.33
N LEU A 41 -10.70 -26.14 19.49
CA LEU A 41 -9.66 -25.18 19.87
C LEU A 41 -9.52 -24.02 18.87
N ARG A 42 -9.63 -24.28 17.56
CA ARG A 42 -9.65 -23.21 16.56
C ARG A 42 -10.86 -22.28 16.69
N LYS A 43 -12.03 -22.79 17.08
CA LYS A 43 -13.20 -21.94 17.34
C LYS A 43 -12.99 -21.11 18.59
N GLU A 44 -12.44 -21.72 19.64
CA GLU A 44 -12.16 -21.02 20.90
C GLU A 44 -11.10 -19.94 20.72
N LEU A 45 -10.00 -20.25 20.02
CA LEU A 45 -8.94 -19.29 19.70
C LEU A 45 -9.53 -18.09 18.97
N ARG A 46 -10.30 -18.30 17.90
CA ARG A 46 -10.96 -17.20 17.16
C ARG A 46 -11.86 -16.35 18.05
N LYS A 47 -12.67 -16.97 18.91
CA LYS A 47 -13.53 -16.22 19.85
C LYS A 47 -12.70 -15.35 20.81
N ARG A 48 -11.59 -15.89 21.32
CA ARG A 48 -10.70 -15.17 22.24
C ARG A 48 -9.96 -14.04 21.53
N GLU A 49 -9.48 -14.28 20.30
CA GLU A 49 -8.87 -13.28 19.44
C GLU A 49 -9.85 -12.14 19.12
N ASP A 50 -11.05 -12.46 18.65
CA ASP A 50 -12.10 -11.47 18.35
C ASP A 50 -12.43 -10.61 19.59
N GLN A 51 -12.53 -11.24 20.77
CA GLN A 51 -12.80 -10.54 22.01
C GLN A 51 -11.66 -9.60 22.41
N ALA A 52 -10.41 -10.06 22.28
CA ALA A 52 -9.23 -9.24 22.57
C ALA A 52 -9.12 -8.05 21.62
N VAL A 53 -9.35 -8.27 20.32
CA VAL A 53 -9.37 -7.21 19.30
C VAL A 53 -10.46 -6.21 19.62
N LYS A 54 -11.67 -6.67 19.93
CA LYS A 54 -12.80 -5.80 20.28
C LYS A 54 -12.51 -4.92 21.50
N GLU A 55 -11.84 -5.46 22.52
CA GLU A 55 -11.46 -4.71 23.71
C GLU A 55 -10.41 -3.63 23.41
N VAL A 56 -9.35 -3.97 22.67
CA VAL A 56 -8.31 -3.01 22.28
C VAL A 56 -8.90 -1.90 21.41
N MET A 57 -9.70 -2.28 20.41
CA MET A 57 -10.35 -1.34 19.50
C MET A 57 -11.36 -0.44 20.21
N GLY A 58 -12.10 -0.97 21.19
CA GLY A 58 -13.06 -0.18 21.99
C GLY A 58 -12.43 0.94 22.81
N HIS A 59 -11.15 0.83 23.17
CA HIS A 59 -10.40 1.88 23.90
C HIS A 59 -9.52 2.73 22.97
N ALA A 60 -9.36 2.34 21.71
CA ALA A 60 -8.51 3.05 20.78
C ALA A 60 -9.16 4.37 20.34
N ARG A 61 -8.51 5.50 20.64
CA ARG A 61 -8.93 6.83 20.16
C ARG A 61 -8.50 7.09 18.72
N VAL A 62 -7.41 6.46 18.29
CA VAL A 62 -6.83 6.57 16.95
C VAL A 62 -6.47 5.17 16.47
N VAL A 63 -6.86 4.84 15.25
CA VAL A 63 -6.57 3.56 14.61
C VAL A 63 -5.82 3.84 13.33
N LEU A 64 -4.65 3.21 13.17
CA LEU A 64 -3.80 3.36 12.00
C LEU A 64 -3.90 2.09 11.16
N ALA A 65 -4.15 2.26 9.87
CA ALA A 65 -4.19 1.18 8.90
C ALA A 65 -3.78 1.71 7.52
N THR A 66 -3.31 0.83 6.66
CA THR A 66 -3.23 1.13 5.23
C THR A 66 -4.64 1.22 4.64
N ASN A 67 -4.78 1.82 3.45
CA ASN A 67 -6.07 1.90 2.77
C ASN A 67 -6.76 0.53 2.63
N THR A 68 -6.01 -0.52 2.27
CA THR A 68 -6.53 -1.88 2.21
C THR A 68 -6.73 -2.52 3.59
N GLY A 69 -5.86 -2.21 4.55
CA GLY A 69 -6.01 -2.66 5.94
C GLY A 69 -7.27 -2.12 6.61
N ALA A 70 -7.82 -0.99 6.15
CA ALA A 70 -9.11 -0.47 6.62
C ALA A 70 -10.31 -1.38 6.27
N ALA A 71 -10.13 -2.35 5.38
CA ALA A 71 -11.11 -3.40 5.08
C ALA A 71 -10.97 -4.65 5.97
N ASP A 72 -9.99 -4.70 6.88
CA ASP A 72 -9.73 -5.87 7.70
C ASP A 72 -10.93 -6.22 8.63
N TYR A 73 -11.11 -7.53 8.87
CA TYR A 73 -12.18 -8.04 9.72
C TYR A 73 -12.08 -7.53 11.16
N ALA A 74 -10.87 -7.24 11.65
CA ALA A 74 -10.65 -6.62 12.96
C ALA A 74 -11.41 -5.29 13.13
N LEU A 75 -11.63 -4.55 12.04
CA LEU A 75 -12.35 -3.28 12.03
C LEU A 75 -13.86 -3.44 11.78
N LYS A 76 -14.34 -4.67 11.51
CA LYS A 76 -15.76 -4.96 11.27
C LYS A 76 -16.63 -4.56 12.47
N HIS A 77 -16.11 -4.72 13.68
CA HIS A 77 -16.84 -4.37 14.91
C HIS A 77 -16.95 -2.86 15.15
N MET A 78 -16.30 -2.03 14.33
CA MET A 78 -16.32 -0.57 14.39
C MET A 78 -16.99 0.07 13.16
N GLU A 79 -17.89 -0.65 12.48
CA GLU A 79 -18.61 -0.14 11.31
C GLU A 79 -19.27 1.23 11.61
N ALA A 80 -18.88 2.24 10.82
CA ALA A 80 -19.30 3.65 10.88
C ALA A 80 -18.95 4.46 12.15
N ALA A 81 -17.90 4.09 12.88
CA ALA A 81 -17.54 4.72 14.16
C ALA A 81 -16.65 5.98 14.06
N PHE A 82 -16.06 6.31 12.90
CA PHE A 82 -15.07 7.38 12.86
C PHE A 82 -15.68 8.75 12.51
N ASP A 83 -15.49 9.73 13.38
CA ASP A 83 -15.87 11.12 13.10
C ASP A 83 -14.97 11.79 12.04
N LEU A 84 -13.77 11.27 11.86
CA LEU A 84 -12.75 11.77 10.94
C LEU A 84 -11.86 10.62 10.46
N VAL A 85 -11.63 10.58 9.15
CA VAL A 85 -10.65 9.73 8.48
C VAL A 85 -9.56 10.64 7.92
N VAL A 86 -8.30 10.31 8.20
CA VAL A 86 -7.14 11.01 7.64
C VAL A 86 -6.41 10.05 6.72
N ILE A 87 -6.21 10.43 5.46
CA ILE A 87 -5.44 9.66 4.49
C ILE A 87 -4.19 10.44 4.17
N ASP A 88 -3.06 9.92 4.62
CA ASP A 88 -1.73 10.45 4.29
C ASP A 88 -1.24 9.87 2.96
N GLU A 89 -0.32 10.58 2.30
CA GLU A 89 0.20 10.24 0.97
C GLU A 89 -0.91 9.99 -0.08
N ALA A 90 -2.03 10.71 0.02
CA ALA A 90 -3.21 10.53 -0.83
C ALA A 90 -2.93 10.82 -2.31
N ALA A 91 -1.92 11.64 -2.62
CA ALA A 91 -1.45 11.91 -3.98
C ALA A 91 -0.72 10.70 -4.61
N GLN A 92 -0.24 9.76 -3.81
CA GLN A 92 0.41 8.53 -4.26
C GLN A 92 -0.54 7.32 -4.25
N ALA A 93 -1.79 7.51 -3.80
CA ALA A 93 -2.77 6.44 -3.69
C ALA A 93 -3.73 6.42 -4.87
N LEU A 94 -4.07 5.21 -5.34
CA LEU A 94 -5.18 5.02 -6.26
C LEU A 94 -6.48 5.46 -5.58
N GLU A 95 -7.31 6.22 -6.30
CA GLU A 95 -8.59 6.69 -5.79
C GLU A 95 -9.46 5.56 -5.24
N VAL A 96 -9.51 4.42 -5.93
CA VAL A 96 -10.27 3.24 -5.51
C VAL A 96 -9.86 2.77 -4.12
N SER A 97 -8.56 2.86 -3.78
CA SER A 97 -8.09 2.46 -2.46
C SER A 97 -8.49 3.46 -1.38
N CYS A 98 -8.51 4.77 -1.67
CA CYS A 98 -8.92 5.81 -0.73
C CYS A 98 -10.40 5.68 -0.31
N TRP A 99 -11.25 5.13 -1.18
CA TRP A 99 -12.65 4.87 -0.85
C TRP A 99 -12.83 3.89 0.31
N ILE A 100 -11.91 2.93 0.49
CA ILE A 100 -12.01 1.91 1.54
C ILE A 100 -12.07 2.55 2.95
N PRO A 101 -11.09 3.37 3.39
CA PRO A 101 -11.17 4.05 4.67
C PRO A 101 -12.21 5.18 4.69
N MET A 102 -12.46 5.87 3.57
CA MET A 102 -13.45 6.96 3.52
C MET A 102 -14.86 6.52 3.92
N LEU A 103 -15.26 5.31 3.52
CA LEU A 103 -16.58 4.76 3.87
C LEU A 103 -16.73 4.44 5.37
N ARG A 104 -15.64 4.50 6.15
CA ARG A 104 -15.66 4.23 7.60
C ARG A 104 -15.96 5.46 8.45
N GLY A 105 -15.96 6.67 7.87
CA GLY A 105 -16.15 7.89 8.65
C GLY A 105 -16.96 8.99 7.96
N ARG A 106 -17.32 10.00 8.75
CA ARG A 106 -18.21 11.10 8.32
C ARG A 106 -17.50 12.21 7.57
N ARG A 107 -16.23 12.43 7.86
CA ARG A 107 -15.38 13.48 7.28
C ARG A 107 -14.06 12.86 6.87
N VAL A 108 -13.47 13.37 5.79
CA VAL A 108 -12.14 12.96 5.35
C VAL A 108 -11.21 14.18 5.27
N VAL A 109 -9.97 13.98 5.67
CA VAL A 109 -8.85 14.88 5.37
C VAL A 109 -7.86 14.10 4.52
N LEU A 110 -7.54 14.64 3.36
CA LEU A 110 -6.52 14.09 2.47
C LEU A 110 -5.25 14.92 2.64
N ALA A 111 -4.14 14.28 2.96
CA ALA A 111 -2.81 14.86 3.02
C ALA A 111 -1.93 14.21 1.96
N GLY A 112 -1.03 14.98 1.36
CA GLY A 112 -0.13 14.49 0.33
C GLY A 112 0.39 15.63 -0.55
N ASP A 113 1.29 15.27 -1.45
CA ASP A 113 1.90 16.21 -2.37
C ASP A 113 1.63 15.83 -3.83
N HIS A 114 0.69 16.54 -4.45
CA HIS A 114 0.34 16.39 -5.87
C HIS A 114 1.47 16.75 -6.87
N LYS A 115 2.61 17.29 -6.40
CA LYS A 115 3.79 17.52 -7.24
C LYS A 115 4.79 16.37 -7.20
N GLN A 116 4.58 15.38 -6.33
CA GLN A 116 5.41 14.19 -6.26
C GLN A 116 4.93 13.10 -7.22
N LEU A 117 5.54 11.91 -7.10
CA LEU A 117 5.27 10.78 -7.98
C LEU A 117 3.81 10.31 -7.84
N ALA A 118 3.13 10.17 -8.98
CA ALA A 118 1.83 9.53 -9.06
C ALA A 118 1.91 8.02 -8.69
N PRO A 119 0.78 7.38 -8.35
CA PRO A 119 0.73 5.93 -8.12
C PRO A 119 1.28 5.14 -9.30
N THR A 120 2.08 4.10 -9.01
CA THR A 120 2.60 3.20 -10.03
C THR A 120 1.51 2.26 -10.53
N ILE A 121 1.19 2.36 -11.83
CA ILE A 121 0.20 1.50 -12.49
C ILE A 121 0.91 0.66 -13.56
N THR A 122 0.85 -0.67 -13.44
CA THR A 122 1.49 -1.59 -14.39
C THR A 122 0.90 -1.49 -15.79
N SER A 123 -0.42 -1.29 -15.90
CA SER A 123 -1.10 -1.14 -17.19
C SER A 123 -1.10 0.32 -17.65
N ALA A 124 -0.28 0.62 -18.66
CA ALA A 124 -0.25 1.93 -19.29
C ALA A 124 -1.60 2.33 -19.91
N GLU A 125 -2.39 1.36 -20.38
CA GLU A 125 -3.73 1.61 -20.89
C GLU A 125 -4.68 2.06 -19.77
N ALA A 126 -4.68 1.36 -18.63
CA ALA A 126 -5.53 1.71 -17.50
C ALA A 126 -5.18 3.10 -16.95
N ALA A 127 -3.88 3.42 -16.87
CA ALA A 127 -3.41 4.74 -16.46
C ALA A 127 -3.97 5.84 -17.38
N LYS A 128 -3.88 5.66 -18.71
CA LYS A 128 -4.43 6.60 -19.70
C LYS A 128 -5.96 6.72 -19.66
N ARG A 129 -6.67 5.64 -19.31
CA ARG A 129 -8.13 5.63 -19.16
C ARG A 129 -8.64 6.23 -17.85
N GLY A 130 -7.76 6.81 -17.03
CA GLY A 130 -8.14 7.58 -15.85
C GLY A 130 -7.74 6.97 -14.51
N LEU A 131 -7.17 5.75 -14.48
CA LEU A 131 -6.71 5.14 -13.22
C LEU A 131 -5.51 5.90 -12.62
N GLY A 132 -4.77 6.64 -13.45
CA GLY A 132 -3.66 7.50 -13.01
C GLY A 132 -4.09 8.79 -12.31
N LEU A 133 -5.36 9.18 -12.41
CA LEU A 133 -5.88 10.34 -11.71
C LEU A 133 -6.18 9.97 -10.25
N THR A 134 -5.46 10.56 -9.31
CA THR A 134 -5.68 10.32 -7.88
C THR A 134 -6.91 11.06 -7.38
N LEU A 135 -7.45 10.62 -6.25
CA LEU A 135 -8.54 11.34 -5.58
C LEU A 135 -8.10 12.74 -5.17
N PHE A 136 -6.85 12.87 -4.71
CA PHE A 136 -6.26 14.13 -4.27
C PHE A 136 -6.24 15.15 -5.42
N ASP A 137 -5.69 14.76 -6.59
CA ASP A 137 -5.64 15.62 -7.78
C ASP A 137 -7.03 16.03 -8.25
N ARG A 138 -7.97 15.09 -8.24
CA ARG A 138 -9.35 15.35 -8.64
C ARG A 138 -10.02 16.39 -7.74
N VAL A 139 -9.91 16.22 -6.42
CA VAL A 139 -10.49 17.15 -5.44
C VAL A 139 -9.84 18.54 -5.55
N VAL A 140 -8.51 18.59 -5.67
CA VAL A 140 -7.77 19.85 -5.90
C VAL A 140 -8.26 20.53 -7.19
N GLY A 141 -8.44 19.79 -8.28
CA GLY A 141 -8.93 20.32 -9.55
C GLY A 141 -10.37 20.82 -9.52
N MET A 142 -11.25 20.15 -8.75
CA MET A 142 -12.68 20.51 -8.66
C MET A 142 -12.93 21.72 -7.76
N TYR A 143 -12.25 21.80 -6.62
CA TYR A 143 -12.58 22.75 -5.55
C TYR A 143 -11.47 23.79 -5.31
N GLY A 144 -10.27 23.57 -5.83
CA GLY A 144 -9.15 24.50 -5.72
C GLY A 144 -8.89 24.94 -4.27
N ALA A 145 -8.68 26.24 -4.08
CA ALA A 145 -8.34 26.83 -2.78
C ALA A 145 -9.48 26.78 -1.73
N SER A 146 -10.71 26.42 -2.12
CA SER A 146 -11.84 26.38 -1.17
C SER A 146 -11.73 25.25 -0.14
N CYS A 147 -11.05 24.15 -0.50
CA CYS A 147 -10.88 22.99 0.38
C CYS A 147 -9.43 22.50 0.46
N THR A 148 -8.46 23.26 -0.06
CA THR A 148 -7.04 22.89 -0.06
C THR A 148 -6.23 23.92 0.72
N ARG A 149 -5.23 23.44 1.45
CA ARG A 149 -4.29 24.28 2.21
C ARG A 149 -2.89 23.77 1.98
N MET A 150 -2.01 24.65 1.48
CA MET A 150 -0.59 24.36 1.31
C MET A 150 0.18 24.70 2.58
N LEU A 151 1.08 23.80 3.00
CA LEU A 151 2.06 24.09 4.03
C LEU A 151 3.22 24.87 3.39
N ASN A 152 3.48 26.08 3.90
CA ASN A 152 4.41 27.03 3.26
C ASN A 152 5.81 27.05 3.88
N VAL A 153 6.00 26.39 5.02
CA VAL A 153 7.28 26.34 5.72
C VAL A 153 7.89 24.96 5.48
N GLN A 154 9.05 24.93 4.84
CA GLN A 154 9.85 23.73 4.65
C GLN A 154 10.97 23.68 5.68
N VAL A 155 11.15 22.53 6.33
CA VAL A 155 12.09 22.36 7.46
C VAL A 155 13.30 21.49 7.11
N HIS A 156 13.26 20.74 6.00
CA HIS A 156 14.32 19.77 5.67
C HIS A 156 15.48 20.36 4.87
N LEU A 157 15.16 21.21 3.90
CA LEU A 157 16.18 21.85 3.08
C LEU A 157 16.67 23.10 3.82
N PRO A 158 17.99 23.28 3.97
CA PRO A 158 18.49 24.56 4.44
C PRO A 158 17.98 25.65 3.50
N HIS A 159 17.66 26.82 4.06
CA HIS A 159 17.36 27.99 3.25
C HIS A 159 18.49 28.15 2.22
N ALA A 160 18.15 28.37 0.95
CA ALA A 160 19.12 28.45 -0.12
C ALA A 160 20.30 29.32 0.38
N PRO A 161 21.55 28.83 0.33
CA PRO A 161 22.67 29.68 0.67
C PRO A 161 22.56 30.85 -0.30
N VAL A 162 22.36 32.06 0.25
CA VAL A 162 22.66 33.28 -0.50
C VAL A 162 24.11 33.08 -0.90
N ALA A 163 24.34 32.75 -2.17
CA ALA A 163 25.68 32.44 -2.64
C ALA A 163 26.54 33.68 -2.28
N PRO A 164 27.61 33.52 -1.48
CA PRO A 164 28.40 34.68 -1.11
C PRO A 164 28.98 35.31 -2.39
N PRO A 165 29.27 36.63 -2.41
CA PRO A 165 29.60 37.36 -3.64
C PRO A 165 30.77 36.77 -4.46
N TRP A 166 31.64 36.00 -3.81
CA TRP A 166 32.80 35.31 -4.40
C TRP A 166 32.51 33.87 -4.87
N TYR A 167 31.29 33.36 -4.69
CA TYR A 167 30.92 32.05 -5.21
C TYR A 167 30.73 32.18 -6.73
N PRO A 168 31.57 31.52 -7.56
CA PRO A 168 31.43 31.61 -9.00
C PRO A 168 30.06 31.08 -9.38
N SER A 169 29.34 31.83 -10.23
CA SER A 169 28.07 31.37 -10.80
C SER A 169 28.28 29.94 -11.28
N PRO A 170 27.52 28.94 -10.77
CA PRO A 170 27.63 27.61 -11.32
C PRO A 170 27.37 27.74 -12.82
N ALA A 171 28.32 27.27 -13.64
CA ALA A 171 28.08 27.11 -15.06
C ALA A 171 26.73 26.39 -15.19
N PRO A 172 25.83 26.85 -16.09
CA PRO A 172 24.49 26.31 -16.16
C PRO A 172 24.58 24.79 -16.21
N PHE A 173 24.10 24.14 -15.15
CA PHE A 173 23.97 22.69 -15.09
C PHE A 173 23.27 22.29 -16.40
N PRO A 174 23.81 21.34 -17.19
CA PRO A 174 23.08 20.84 -18.34
C PRO A 174 21.71 20.40 -17.82
N ARG A 175 20.63 20.96 -18.37
CA ARG A 175 19.26 20.62 -17.99
C ARG A 175 19.09 19.11 -18.12
N LEU A 176 19.19 18.39 -17.01
CA LEU A 176 19.00 16.93 -16.96
C LEU A 176 17.51 16.55 -17.06
N TRP A 177 16.66 17.43 -17.62
CA TRP A 177 15.23 17.22 -17.79
C TRP A 177 14.69 17.67 -19.15
N GLU A 178 15.52 18.04 -20.12
CA GLU A 178 14.99 18.21 -21.48
C GLU A 178 14.59 16.83 -22.06
N PRO A 179 13.35 16.66 -22.57
CA PRO A 179 13.00 15.43 -23.26
C PRO A 179 13.89 15.32 -24.50
N ILE A 180 14.60 14.19 -24.63
CA ILE A 180 15.47 13.88 -25.78
C ILE A 180 14.60 13.92 -27.06
N SER A 181 14.51 15.11 -27.65
CA SER A 181 13.87 15.38 -28.92
C SER A 181 14.98 15.69 -29.93
N GLY A 182 15.75 14.65 -30.24
CA GLY A 182 16.91 14.74 -31.14
C GLY A 182 17.19 13.41 -31.80
N ARG A 183 16.91 13.36 -33.11
CA ARG A 183 17.25 12.28 -34.05
C ARG A 183 18.64 11.68 -33.75
N PHE A 184 18.69 10.37 -33.48
CA PHE A 184 19.92 9.59 -33.60
C PHE A 184 20.35 9.53 -35.07
N PRO A 185 21.59 9.97 -35.43
CA PRO A 185 22.14 9.68 -36.73
C PRO A 185 22.52 8.19 -36.81
N GLY A 186 21.99 7.53 -37.84
CA GLY A 186 22.70 6.49 -38.60
C GLY A 186 23.29 5.30 -37.84
N THR A 187 22.59 4.16 -37.78
CA THR A 187 22.82 3.04 -38.73
C THR A 187 24.20 2.37 -38.63
N SER A 188 24.28 1.26 -37.88
CA SER A 188 25.16 0.13 -38.27
C SER A 188 24.75 -1.20 -37.64
N LEU A 189 24.12 -1.20 -36.46
CA LEU A 189 23.78 -2.43 -35.74
C LEU A 189 22.39 -3.00 -36.10
N LYS A 190 21.39 -2.16 -36.39
CA LYS A 190 20.04 -2.63 -36.75
C LYS A 190 19.96 -3.29 -38.13
N LYS A 191 20.71 -2.79 -39.13
CA LYS A 191 20.81 -3.42 -40.46
C LYS A 191 21.47 -4.81 -40.41
N LYS A 192 22.40 -5.04 -39.48
CA LYS A 192 23.03 -6.36 -39.27
C LYS A 192 22.06 -7.38 -38.65
N ALA A 193 21.19 -6.95 -37.75
CA ALA A 193 20.17 -7.82 -37.14
C ALA A 193 19.06 -8.22 -38.14
N GLU A 194 18.64 -7.28 -38.99
CA GLU A 194 17.57 -7.50 -39.96
C GLU A 194 18.02 -8.30 -41.18
N LYS A 195 19.27 -8.13 -41.62
CA LYS A 195 19.90 -8.96 -42.67
C LYS A 195 20.17 -10.40 -42.20
N LYS A 196 20.39 -10.61 -40.89
CA LYS A 196 20.53 -11.96 -40.30
C LYS A 196 19.16 -12.66 -40.18
N LYS A 197 18.09 -11.91 -39.89
CA LYS A 197 16.71 -12.44 -39.79
C LYS A 197 16.13 -12.84 -41.16
N LYS A 198 16.42 -12.09 -42.23
CA LYS A 198 16.02 -12.45 -43.61
C LYS A 198 16.79 -13.64 -44.21
N LYS A 199 18.02 -13.93 -43.73
CA LYS A 199 18.81 -15.09 -44.19
C LYS A 199 18.38 -16.42 -43.57
N LEU A 200 17.54 -16.39 -42.52
CA LEU A 200 16.99 -17.56 -41.83
C LEU A 200 15.58 -17.96 -42.33
N ILE A 201 14.97 -17.15 -43.20
CA ILE A 201 13.59 -17.37 -43.69
C ILE A 201 13.56 -17.86 -45.14
N ASN A 202 14.67 -17.72 -45.89
CA ASN A 202 14.78 -18.18 -47.27
C ASN A 202 16.01 -19.08 -47.44
N HIS A 203 15.85 -20.37 -47.14
CA HIS A 203 16.53 -21.45 -47.85
C HIS A 203 15.47 -22.53 -48.09
N PRO A 204 15.37 -23.07 -49.33
CA PRO A 204 14.41 -24.12 -49.68
C PRO A 204 14.67 -25.42 -48.90
#